data_AF-A0A5R8VQM4-F1
#
_entry.id   AF-A0A5R8VQM4-F1
#
_cell.length_a   1.000
_cell.length_b   1.000
_cell.length_c   1.000
_cell.angle_alpha   90.00
_cell.angle_beta   90.00
_cell.angle_gamma   90.00
#
_symmetry.space_group_name_H-M   'P 1'
#
loop_
_entity.id
_entity.type
_entity.pdbx_description
1 polymer ?
#
loop_
_entity_poly.entity_id
_entity_poly.type
_entity_poly.pdbx_seq_one_letter_code
_entity_poly.pdbx_strand_id
1 'polypeptide(L)'
;MPFSLGYGTNGFTDHPLPIALELLAEQGYGAVALTLGHPHLDPFAEDLDVQLSALRQQLDELRLRVVIETGTRFLLDPRHKHRPALVDEEAGIRLAFLRRAVDIAAGLEAECVSFFSGILPEDTSAETGWQRLTTRVADIVDYARSRNVTVAVEPEPGMLVQTVSDVLRLRTALGNPANLRVTVDIGHCVVVEPAGVRGALLEAGPLLANVQLDDMPKHRHEHLPFGEGAVDLPLALATLAELEYRGVAAVELPRHSHDAPGLAARSMAALRAGWEESLRTRDLERWLQESATAVSADRGSLTRVFAAAGRRLGRGPLRPEADPSGILFGTTSDHARGQLIARLRDILPEEELAETLLALYDGGDSAERRGVLRGLGALAAGSPKLPAAVVAAGLRMTTEALRTNESGLVAAAAGPFAAAHLDQHSWRHAVLKLVFLGISLTAVTDLRERADDELARMAGDFAAERRAAGRPVPDDVHLILASSRTPTSS
;
A
#
# COMPACT_ATOMS: atom_id res chain seq x y z
N MET A 1 11.40 8.56 -7.84
CA MET A 1 11.40 8.36 -6.37
C MET A 1 12.64 9.01 -5.78
N PRO A 2 12.63 9.51 -4.54
CA PRO A 2 13.79 10.17 -3.93
C PRO A 2 14.91 9.20 -3.49
N PHE A 3 14.60 7.91 -3.35
CA PHE A 3 15.53 6.83 -3.00
C PHE A 3 15.86 5.96 -4.22
N SER A 4 16.89 5.13 -4.11
CA SER A 4 17.28 4.18 -5.15
C SER A 4 16.60 2.83 -4.93
N LEU A 5 15.88 2.35 -5.95
CA LEU A 5 15.32 1.01 -5.93
C LEU A 5 16.43 -0.02 -6.16
N GLY A 6 16.48 -1.02 -5.28
CA GLY A 6 17.39 -2.16 -5.42
C GLY A 6 16.67 -3.50 -5.44
N TYR A 7 17.47 -4.55 -5.56
CA TYR A 7 17.00 -5.93 -5.45
C TYR A 7 18.02 -6.75 -4.66
N GLY A 8 17.52 -7.61 -3.78
CA GLY A 8 18.30 -8.53 -2.97
C GLY A 8 18.86 -9.67 -3.81
N THR A 9 20.17 -9.82 -3.82
CA THR A 9 20.83 -10.94 -4.49
C THR A 9 20.41 -12.29 -3.90
N ASN A 10 19.89 -12.35 -2.68
CA ASN A 10 19.25 -13.54 -2.13
C ASN A 10 18.08 -14.08 -2.99
N GLY A 11 17.49 -13.27 -3.86
CA GLY A 11 16.47 -13.68 -4.84
C GLY A 11 17.03 -14.15 -6.19
N PHE A 12 18.35 -14.12 -6.38
CA PHE A 12 19.05 -14.47 -7.64
C PHE A 12 20.03 -15.64 -7.49
N THR A 13 19.86 -16.50 -6.47
CA THR A 13 20.82 -17.57 -6.13
C THR A 13 21.04 -18.64 -7.20
N ASP A 14 20.25 -18.67 -8.27
CA ASP A 14 20.46 -19.57 -9.42
C ASP A 14 21.27 -18.91 -10.55
N HIS A 15 21.72 -17.66 -10.37
CA HIS A 15 22.50 -16.89 -11.34
C HIS A 15 23.89 -16.56 -10.78
N PRO A 16 24.95 -16.54 -11.61
CA PRO A 16 26.23 -15.94 -11.23
C PRO A 16 26.06 -14.44 -10.92
N LEU A 17 26.79 -13.92 -9.93
CA LEU A 17 26.65 -12.52 -9.49
C LEU A 17 26.78 -11.53 -10.65
N PRO A 18 27.76 -11.62 -11.57
CA PRO A 18 27.88 -10.65 -12.66
C PRO A 18 26.64 -10.59 -13.54
N ILE A 19 26.03 -11.75 -13.83
CA ILE A 19 24.80 -11.85 -14.65
C ILE A 19 23.60 -11.29 -13.90
N ALA A 20 23.49 -11.57 -12.60
CA ALA A 20 22.42 -11.01 -11.78
C ALA A 20 22.48 -9.47 -11.76
N LEU A 21 23.67 -8.88 -11.62
CA LEU A 21 23.84 -7.42 -11.63
C LEU A 21 23.45 -6.79 -12.97
N GLU A 22 23.86 -7.41 -14.09
CA GLU A 22 23.48 -6.95 -15.43
C GLU A 22 21.96 -6.98 -15.64
N LEU A 23 21.29 -8.09 -15.31
CA LEU A 23 19.84 -8.21 -15.44
C LEU A 23 19.08 -7.17 -14.58
N LEU A 24 19.56 -6.91 -13.36
CA LEU A 24 18.97 -5.91 -12.48
C LEU A 24 19.14 -4.49 -13.05
N ALA A 25 20.33 -4.16 -13.55
CA ALA A 25 20.59 -2.87 -14.17
C ALA A 25 19.75 -2.66 -15.44
N GLU A 26 19.63 -3.67 -16.31
CA GLU A 26 18.78 -3.64 -17.51
C GLU A 26 17.30 -3.43 -17.17
N GLN A 27 16.82 -4.03 -16.08
CA GLN A 27 15.44 -3.86 -15.60
C GLN A 27 15.19 -2.47 -14.99
N GLY A 28 16.27 -1.71 -14.72
CA GLY A 28 16.23 -0.34 -14.22
C GLY A 28 16.37 -0.21 -12.70
N TYR A 29 16.89 -1.22 -12.01
CA TYR A 29 17.33 -1.08 -10.62
C TYR A 29 18.61 -0.24 -10.55
N GLY A 30 18.70 0.64 -9.56
CA GLY A 30 19.86 1.52 -9.33
C GLY A 30 20.69 1.12 -8.11
N ALA A 31 20.34 0.01 -7.46
CA ALA A 31 21.03 -0.51 -6.31
C ALA A 31 20.93 -2.04 -6.24
N VAL A 32 21.78 -2.64 -5.41
CA VAL A 32 21.73 -4.06 -5.07
C VAL A 32 21.87 -4.22 -3.56
N ALA A 33 21.10 -5.13 -2.98
CA ALA A 33 21.37 -5.63 -1.64
C ALA A 33 22.16 -6.95 -1.77
N LEU A 34 23.47 -6.85 -1.52
CA LEU A 34 24.41 -7.93 -1.70
C LEU A 34 24.43 -8.80 -0.45
N THR A 35 23.87 -10.00 -0.56
CA THR A 35 23.86 -11.00 0.50
C THR A 35 25.17 -11.76 0.45
N LEU A 36 26.02 -11.59 1.47
CA LEU A 36 27.33 -12.23 1.53
C LEU A 36 27.22 -13.74 1.76
N GLY A 37 27.95 -14.51 0.97
CA GLY A 37 27.97 -15.96 0.98
C GLY A 37 27.49 -16.55 -0.34
N HIS A 38 27.02 -17.79 -0.29
CA HIS A 38 26.65 -18.57 -1.46
C HIS A 38 25.39 -18.02 -2.17
N PRO A 39 25.36 -17.98 -3.52
CA PRO A 39 26.43 -18.36 -4.45
C PRO A 39 27.35 -17.19 -4.85
N HIS A 40 27.14 -15.99 -4.31
CA HIS A 40 27.62 -14.75 -4.93
C HIS A 40 29.01 -14.32 -4.49
N LEU A 41 29.23 -14.13 -3.19
CA LEU A 41 30.48 -13.58 -2.67
C LEU A 41 30.80 -14.25 -1.34
N ASP A 42 31.66 -15.27 -1.36
CA ASP A 42 32.12 -15.93 -0.14
C ASP A 42 33.07 -14.98 0.64
N PRO A 43 32.67 -14.50 1.84
CA PRO A 43 33.48 -13.60 2.63
C PRO A 43 34.79 -14.24 3.15
N PHE A 44 34.95 -15.55 3.01
CA PHE A 44 36.13 -16.30 3.47
C PHE A 44 37.04 -16.78 2.34
N ALA A 45 36.73 -16.44 1.08
CA ALA A 45 37.54 -16.82 -0.07
C ALA A 45 38.98 -16.26 0.03
N GLU A 46 39.96 -17.07 -0.39
CA GLU A 46 41.38 -16.68 -0.40
C GLU A 46 41.66 -15.52 -1.37
N ASP A 47 40.90 -15.45 -2.46
CA ASP A 47 41.01 -14.44 -3.52
C ASP A 47 40.01 -13.28 -3.36
N LEU A 48 39.43 -13.10 -2.17
CA LEU A 48 38.38 -12.10 -1.93
C LEU A 48 38.77 -10.69 -2.40
N ASP A 49 40.02 -10.24 -2.17
CA ASP A 49 40.45 -8.88 -2.55
C ASP A 49 40.38 -8.66 -4.07
N VAL A 50 40.66 -9.71 -4.86
CA VAL A 50 40.52 -9.69 -6.32
C VAL A 50 39.04 -9.64 -6.70
N GLN A 51 38.20 -10.46 -6.06
CA GLN A 51 36.75 -10.47 -6.29
C GLN A 51 36.12 -9.11 -5.96
N LEU A 52 36.51 -8.49 -4.84
CA LEU A 52 36.01 -7.16 -4.44
C LEU A 52 36.42 -6.07 -5.42
N SER A 53 37.66 -6.12 -5.93
CA SER A 53 38.13 -5.16 -6.93
C SER A 53 37.32 -5.27 -8.23
N ALA A 54 37.09 -6.48 -8.72
CA ALA A 54 36.28 -6.74 -9.91
C ALA A 54 34.80 -6.35 -9.69
N LEU A 55 34.23 -6.73 -8.54
CA LEU A 55 32.86 -6.39 -8.18
C LEU A 55 32.67 -4.88 -8.07
N ARG A 56 33.62 -4.16 -7.46
CA ARG A 56 33.55 -2.70 -7.36
C ARG A 56 33.53 -2.05 -8.74
N GLN A 57 34.43 -2.48 -9.63
CA GLN A 57 34.44 -2.00 -11.01
C GLN A 57 33.09 -2.24 -11.71
N GLN A 58 32.53 -3.44 -11.56
CA GLN A 58 31.25 -3.77 -12.19
C GLN A 58 30.09 -2.94 -11.62
N LEU A 59 30.03 -2.72 -10.30
CA LEU A 59 29.03 -1.85 -9.68
C LEU A 59 29.14 -0.41 -10.20
N ASP A 60 30.36 0.11 -10.36
CA ASP A 60 30.60 1.45 -10.92
C ASP A 60 30.17 1.55 -12.39
N GLU A 61 30.50 0.55 -13.21
CA GLU A 61 30.11 0.48 -14.63
C GLU A 61 28.58 0.45 -14.82
N LEU A 62 27.90 -0.34 -13.99
CA LEU A 62 26.43 -0.46 -13.98
C LEU A 62 25.74 0.67 -13.20
N ARG A 63 26.51 1.52 -12.50
CA ARG A 63 26.02 2.60 -11.61
C ARG A 63 25.09 2.08 -10.51
N LEU A 64 25.38 0.90 -9.97
CA LEU A 64 24.64 0.28 -8.88
C LEU A 64 25.21 0.70 -7.54
N ARG A 65 24.37 1.31 -6.70
CA ARG A 65 24.65 1.47 -5.26
C ARG A 65 24.58 0.11 -4.57
N VAL A 66 25.25 -0.06 -3.43
CA VAL A 66 25.28 -1.36 -2.73
C VAL A 66 25.03 -1.20 -1.24
N VAL A 67 24.20 -2.10 -0.70
CA VAL A 67 24.10 -2.41 0.73
C VAL A 67 24.52 -3.85 0.95
N ILE A 68 25.12 -4.14 2.11
CA ILE A 68 25.57 -5.48 2.47
C ILE A 68 24.55 -6.14 3.38
N GLU A 69 24.13 -7.36 3.07
CA GLU A 69 23.26 -8.19 3.90
C GLU A 69 24.03 -9.40 4.45
N THR A 70 23.69 -9.80 5.67
CA THR A 70 24.40 -10.85 6.41
C THR A 70 23.52 -12.07 6.73
N GLY A 71 22.44 -12.24 5.95
CA GLY A 71 21.38 -13.25 6.13
C GLY A 71 21.53 -14.54 5.33
N THR A 72 22.72 -14.86 4.81
CA THR A 72 22.91 -16.12 4.08
C THR A 72 22.68 -17.34 4.98
N ARG A 73 21.85 -18.25 4.49
CA ARG A 73 21.51 -19.50 5.18
C ARG A 73 22.71 -20.44 5.19
N PHE A 74 22.90 -21.10 6.32
CA PHE A 74 23.92 -22.13 6.52
C PHE A 74 25.38 -21.71 6.28
N LEU A 75 25.66 -20.39 6.20
CA LEU A 75 27.01 -19.89 5.92
C LEU A 75 28.00 -20.21 7.04
N LEU A 76 27.59 -20.01 8.30
CA LEU A 76 28.47 -20.21 9.47
C LEU A 76 28.29 -21.59 10.11
N ASP A 77 27.13 -22.23 9.90
CA ASP A 77 26.83 -23.59 10.34
C ASP A 77 26.06 -24.33 9.22
N PRO A 78 26.61 -25.42 8.65
CA PRO A 78 25.97 -26.15 7.57
C PRO A 78 24.67 -26.87 7.96
N ARG A 79 24.38 -27.01 9.26
CA ARG A 79 23.21 -27.72 9.80
C ARG A 79 22.12 -26.79 10.31
N HIS A 80 22.50 -25.62 10.82
CA HIS A 80 21.57 -24.72 11.48
C HIS A 80 21.52 -23.36 10.78
N LYS A 81 20.35 -23.05 10.22
CA LYS A 81 20.11 -21.77 9.53
C LYS A 81 20.44 -20.59 10.46
N HIS A 82 21.25 -19.66 9.96
CA HIS A 82 21.65 -18.40 10.61
C HIS A 82 22.42 -18.54 11.94
N ARG A 83 22.74 -19.75 12.39
CA ARG A 83 23.52 -19.98 13.62
C ARG A 83 25.02 -19.99 13.33
N PRO A 84 25.86 -19.58 14.31
CA PRO A 84 25.46 -18.88 15.53
C PRO A 84 25.02 -17.43 15.24
N ALA A 85 24.19 -16.88 16.12
CA ALA A 85 23.67 -15.53 16.10
C ALA A 85 24.18 -14.70 17.29
N LEU A 86 23.88 -13.40 17.32
CA LEU A 86 24.42 -12.48 18.35
C LEU A 86 23.88 -12.74 19.76
N VAL A 87 22.84 -13.54 19.90
CA VAL A 87 22.23 -13.92 21.20
C VAL A 87 22.69 -15.28 21.73
N ASP A 88 23.41 -16.07 20.92
CA ASP A 88 23.91 -17.39 21.31
C ASP A 88 25.01 -17.30 22.37
N GLU A 89 25.24 -18.38 23.12
CA GLU A 89 26.35 -18.41 24.07
C GLU A 89 27.71 -18.22 23.36
N GLU A 90 27.95 -19.01 22.32
CA GLU A 90 29.16 -18.97 21.50
C GLU A 90 28.90 -18.29 20.15
N ALA A 91 29.24 -17.00 20.04
CA ALA A 91 29.02 -16.20 18.83
C ALA A 91 30.31 -15.71 18.15
N GLY A 92 31.47 -16.27 18.50
CA GLY A 92 32.78 -15.80 18.02
C GLY A 92 32.88 -15.72 16.49
N ILE A 93 32.47 -16.78 15.78
CA ILE A 93 32.48 -16.80 14.31
C ILE A 93 31.48 -15.81 13.69
N ARG A 94 30.34 -15.53 14.36
CA ARG A 94 29.39 -14.50 13.92
C ARG A 94 29.98 -13.11 14.03
N LEU A 95 30.70 -12.80 15.11
CA LEU A 95 31.40 -11.53 15.25
C LEU A 95 32.50 -11.36 14.22
N ALA A 96 33.29 -12.41 13.97
CA ALA A 96 34.30 -12.41 12.91
C ALA A 96 33.68 -12.16 11.53
N PHE A 97 32.55 -12.81 11.23
CA PHE A 97 31.81 -12.58 10.00
C PHE A 97 31.28 -11.14 9.88
N LEU A 98 30.70 -10.57 10.93
CA LEU A 98 30.21 -9.18 10.87
C LEU A 98 31.35 -8.16 10.71
N ARG A 99 32.51 -8.39 11.33
CA ARG A 99 33.72 -7.58 11.09
C ARG A 99 34.19 -7.71 9.64
N ARG A 100 34.19 -8.92 9.09
CA ARG A 100 34.51 -9.16 7.67
C ARG A 100 33.52 -8.47 6.73
N ALA A 101 32.22 -8.48 7.06
CA ALA A 101 31.19 -7.78 6.32
C ALA A 101 31.41 -6.25 6.34
N VAL A 102 31.87 -5.70 7.47
CA VAL A 102 32.28 -4.29 7.57
C VAL A 102 33.48 -4.00 6.68
N ASP A 103 34.50 -4.86 6.65
CA ASP A 103 35.66 -4.65 5.79
C ASP A 103 35.29 -4.74 4.30
N ILE A 104 34.40 -5.67 3.93
CA ILE A 104 33.83 -5.78 2.57
C ILE A 104 33.01 -4.53 2.21
N ALA A 105 32.16 -4.06 3.12
CA ALA A 105 31.39 -2.83 2.93
C ALA A 105 32.30 -1.62 2.70
N ALA A 106 33.41 -1.53 3.44
CA ALA A 106 34.39 -0.47 3.24
C ALA A 106 35.05 -0.57 1.85
N GLY A 107 35.45 -1.78 1.42
CA GLY A 107 36.07 -1.99 0.09
C GLY A 107 35.12 -1.74 -1.10
N LEU A 108 33.83 -1.98 -0.91
CA LEU A 108 32.79 -1.71 -1.93
C LEU A 108 32.17 -0.31 -1.81
N GLU A 109 32.54 0.46 -0.79
CA GLU A 109 31.90 1.71 -0.37
C GLU A 109 30.37 1.57 -0.21
N ALA A 110 29.94 0.48 0.41
CA ALA A 110 28.54 0.19 0.65
C ALA A 110 27.92 1.18 1.64
N GLU A 111 26.62 1.48 1.46
CA GLU A 111 25.91 2.44 2.31
C GLU A 111 25.76 1.99 3.75
N CYS A 112 25.56 0.68 3.94
CA CYS A 112 25.57 0.06 5.25
C CYS A 112 25.75 -1.45 5.18
N VAL A 113 26.03 -2.03 6.35
CA VAL A 113 25.88 -3.46 6.62
C VAL A 113 24.59 -3.69 7.42
N SER A 114 23.63 -4.40 6.85
CA SER A 114 22.42 -4.86 7.53
C SER A 114 22.66 -6.20 8.24
N PHE A 115 22.23 -6.29 9.50
CA PHE A 115 22.33 -7.51 10.31
C PHE A 115 21.21 -7.59 11.35
N PHE A 116 20.98 -8.80 11.87
CA PHE A 116 19.91 -9.09 12.83
C PHE A 116 20.42 -9.65 14.16
N SER A 117 19.56 -9.65 15.17
CA SER A 117 19.89 -10.11 16.53
C SER A 117 19.99 -11.64 16.67
N GLY A 118 19.09 -12.36 16.02
CA GLY A 118 18.94 -13.81 16.13
C GLY A 118 17.78 -14.24 17.03
N ILE A 119 17.35 -15.48 16.83
CA ILE A 119 16.35 -16.14 17.68
C ILE A 119 17.00 -16.53 19.01
N LEU A 120 16.37 -16.13 20.11
CA LEU A 120 16.83 -16.48 21.45
C LEU A 120 16.82 -18.01 21.64
N PRO A 121 17.91 -18.64 22.12
CA PRO A 121 17.89 -20.05 22.49
C PRO A 121 16.83 -20.35 23.55
N GLU A 122 16.19 -21.52 23.49
CA GLU A 122 15.07 -21.89 24.37
C GLU A 122 15.44 -21.86 25.88
N ASP A 123 16.70 -22.11 26.20
CA ASP A 123 17.27 -22.15 27.55
C ASP A 123 17.83 -20.80 28.02
N THR A 124 17.75 -19.75 27.19
CA THR A 124 18.33 -18.44 27.48
C THR A 124 17.22 -17.44 27.82
N SER A 125 17.38 -16.71 28.94
CA SER A 125 16.44 -15.64 29.31
C SER A 125 16.58 -14.42 28.40
N ALA A 126 15.50 -13.64 28.24
CA ALA A 126 15.55 -12.40 27.47
C ALA A 126 16.59 -11.42 28.01
N GLU A 127 16.76 -11.33 29.33
CA GLU A 127 17.77 -10.48 29.97
C GLU A 127 19.19 -10.86 29.55
N THR A 128 19.52 -12.17 29.61
CA THR A 128 20.81 -12.67 29.14
C THR A 128 21.01 -12.43 27.65
N GLY A 129 19.97 -12.63 26.84
CA GLY A 129 19.99 -12.32 25.40
C GLY A 129 20.32 -10.85 25.14
N TRP A 130 19.65 -9.93 25.84
CA TRP A 130 19.89 -8.48 25.71
C TRP A 130 21.30 -8.09 26.16
N GLN A 131 21.82 -8.69 27.24
CA GLN A 131 23.18 -8.45 27.70
C GLN A 131 24.23 -8.89 26.66
N ARG A 132 24.06 -10.11 26.09
CA ARG A 132 24.93 -10.64 25.04
C ARG A 132 24.89 -9.77 23.80
N LEU A 133 23.68 -9.46 23.31
CA LEU A 133 23.46 -8.62 22.13
C LEU A 133 24.10 -7.24 22.29
N THR A 134 23.82 -6.54 23.40
CA THR A 134 24.32 -5.18 23.63
C THR A 134 25.85 -5.16 23.65
N THR A 135 26.49 -6.04 24.41
CA THR A 135 27.96 -6.14 24.48
C THR A 135 28.59 -6.36 23.11
N ARG A 136 27.98 -7.24 22.31
CA ARG A 136 28.50 -7.64 21.01
C ARG A 136 28.27 -6.59 19.93
N VAL A 137 27.12 -5.93 19.94
CA VAL A 137 26.84 -4.83 19.01
C VAL A 137 27.72 -3.62 19.31
N ALA A 138 28.07 -3.37 20.59
CA ALA A 138 29.06 -2.34 20.94
C ALA A 138 30.40 -2.58 20.21
N ASP A 139 30.91 -3.81 20.23
CA ASP A 139 32.15 -4.21 19.56
C ASP A 139 32.09 -3.99 18.03
N ILE A 140 31.00 -4.43 17.39
CA ILE A 140 30.80 -4.25 15.94
C ILE A 140 30.66 -2.77 15.57
N VAL A 141 29.96 -1.98 16.38
CA VAL A 141 29.78 -0.54 16.16
C VAL A 141 31.11 0.20 16.23
N ASP A 142 31.97 -0.12 17.21
CA ASP A 142 33.29 0.49 17.35
C ASP A 142 34.23 0.08 16.21
N TYR A 143 34.19 -1.19 15.80
CA TYR A 143 34.93 -1.67 14.64
C TYR A 143 34.49 -0.95 13.37
N ALA A 144 33.18 -0.89 13.08
CA ALA A 144 32.63 -0.20 11.92
C ALA A 144 32.97 1.30 11.91
N ARG A 145 32.96 1.96 13.07
CA ARG A 145 33.36 3.36 13.18
C ARG A 145 34.80 3.58 12.72
N SER A 146 35.72 2.69 13.08
CA SER A 146 37.12 2.78 12.65
C SER A 146 37.34 2.54 11.15
N ARG A 147 36.35 2.00 10.44
CA ARG A 147 36.33 1.81 8.97
C ARG A 147 35.44 2.82 8.25
N ASN A 148 34.84 3.78 8.97
CA ASN A 148 33.85 4.71 8.42
C ASN A 148 32.63 4.02 7.77
N VAL A 149 32.19 2.90 8.35
CA VAL A 149 31.04 2.12 7.88
C VAL A 149 29.84 2.31 8.80
N THR A 150 28.67 2.48 8.20
CA THR A 150 27.38 2.44 8.89
C THR A 150 26.92 0.98 9.04
N VAL A 151 26.47 0.62 10.22
CA VAL A 151 25.83 -0.68 10.48
C VAL A 151 24.37 -0.45 10.85
N ALA A 152 23.48 -1.30 10.36
CA ALA A 152 22.04 -1.17 10.51
C ALA A 152 21.47 -2.47 11.08
N VAL A 153 20.69 -2.34 12.17
CA VAL A 153 20.00 -3.50 12.75
C VAL A 153 18.66 -3.64 12.08
N GLU A 154 18.38 -4.82 11.58
CA GLU A 154 17.09 -5.26 11.07
C GLU A 154 16.30 -5.93 12.20
N PRO A 155 15.14 -5.39 12.58
CA PRO A 155 14.16 -6.12 13.39
C PRO A 155 13.54 -7.26 12.57
N GLU A 156 13.47 -8.46 13.16
CA GLU A 156 12.96 -9.66 12.47
C GLU A 156 11.93 -10.41 13.34
N PRO A 157 10.75 -10.80 12.80
CA PRO A 157 9.74 -11.55 13.54
C PRO A 157 10.28 -12.85 14.14
N GLY A 158 10.09 -13.02 15.45
CA GLY A 158 10.55 -14.18 16.22
C GLY A 158 11.99 -14.08 16.75
N MET A 159 12.71 -12.99 16.48
CA MET A 159 14.04 -12.73 17.06
C MET A 159 13.97 -11.98 18.40
N LEU A 160 15.12 -11.74 19.04
CA LEU A 160 15.15 -10.93 20.28
C LEU A 160 14.78 -9.46 20.03
N VAL A 161 15.22 -8.93 18.88
CA VAL A 161 14.86 -7.60 18.38
C VAL A 161 13.85 -7.80 17.25
N GLN A 162 12.58 -7.44 17.50
CA GLN A 162 11.49 -7.68 16.57
C GLN A 162 10.91 -6.39 16.00
N THR A 163 11.05 -5.28 16.71
CA THR A 163 10.49 -3.98 16.31
C THR A 163 11.56 -2.89 16.19
N VAL A 164 11.23 -1.81 15.49
CA VAL A 164 12.03 -0.59 15.43
C VAL A 164 12.26 -0.04 16.84
N SER A 165 11.24 -0.05 17.71
CA SER A 165 11.36 0.32 19.12
C SER A 165 12.44 -0.51 19.85
N ASP A 166 12.57 -1.81 19.57
CA ASP A 166 13.64 -2.64 20.14
C ASP A 166 15.03 -2.20 19.65
N VAL A 167 15.16 -1.81 18.38
CA VAL A 167 16.42 -1.24 17.85
C VAL A 167 16.74 0.09 18.53
N LEU A 168 15.75 0.96 18.74
CA LEU A 168 15.94 2.24 19.45
C LEU A 168 16.33 2.03 20.92
N ARG A 169 15.78 1.01 21.58
CA ARG A 169 16.20 0.57 22.92
C ARG A 169 17.66 0.14 22.92
N LEU A 170 18.08 -0.69 21.97
CA LEU A 170 19.48 -1.12 21.81
C LEU A 170 20.41 0.09 21.61
N ARG A 171 20.05 1.00 20.70
CA ARG A 171 20.83 2.22 20.46
C ARG A 171 20.96 3.07 21.72
N THR A 172 19.88 3.24 22.48
CA THR A 172 19.89 4.00 23.74
C THR A 172 20.82 3.38 24.76
N ALA A 173 20.78 2.04 24.91
CA ALA A 173 21.69 1.31 25.81
C ALA A 173 23.18 1.48 25.44
N LEU A 174 23.47 1.72 24.16
CA LEU A 174 24.82 1.95 23.63
C LEU A 174 25.23 3.43 23.58
N GLY A 175 24.41 4.34 24.13
CA GLY A 175 24.71 5.78 24.11
C GLY A 175 24.45 6.47 22.77
N ASN A 176 23.52 5.95 21.97
CA ASN A 176 23.09 6.51 20.67
C ASN A 176 24.20 6.75 19.63
N PRO A 177 25.04 5.74 19.31
CA PRO A 177 26.10 5.91 18.33
C PRO A 177 25.54 6.30 16.95
N ALA A 178 26.22 7.24 16.28
CA ALA A 178 25.76 7.81 15.01
C ALA A 178 25.86 6.84 13.82
N ASN A 179 26.76 5.85 13.88
CA ASN A 179 26.98 4.83 12.86
C ASN A 179 26.18 3.54 13.10
N LEU A 180 25.34 3.48 14.15
CA LEU A 180 24.34 2.42 14.34
C LEU A 180 22.97 2.96 13.93
N ARG A 181 22.40 2.38 12.89
CA ARG A 181 21.17 2.80 12.21
C ARG A 181 20.15 1.66 12.18
N VAL A 182 19.06 1.86 11.46
CA VAL A 182 17.94 0.90 11.35
C VAL A 182 17.80 0.44 9.91
N THR A 183 17.66 -0.86 9.70
CA THR A 183 17.07 -1.43 8.49
C THR A 183 15.60 -1.69 8.78
N VAL A 184 14.70 -1.24 7.91
CA VAL A 184 13.26 -1.56 8.05
C VAL A 184 12.84 -2.43 6.88
N ASP A 185 12.43 -3.66 7.19
CA ASP A 185 11.68 -4.52 6.27
C ASP A 185 10.18 -4.22 6.40
N ILE A 186 9.54 -3.81 5.30
CA ILE A 186 8.13 -3.40 5.34
C ILE A 186 7.16 -4.59 5.47
N GLY A 187 7.54 -5.80 5.03
CA GLY A 187 6.78 -7.01 5.25
C GLY A 187 6.77 -7.42 6.71
N HIS A 188 7.93 -7.38 7.38
CA HIS A 188 8.05 -7.63 8.83
C HIS A 188 7.13 -6.71 9.63
N CYS A 189 7.03 -5.43 9.24
CA CYS A 189 6.17 -4.45 9.90
C CYS A 189 4.70 -4.91 9.96
N VAL A 190 4.22 -5.62 8.94
CA VAL A 190 2.84 -6.11 8.89
C VAL A 190 2.58 -7.25 9.88
N VAL A 191 3.64 -7.93 10.36
CA VAL A 191 3.57 -9.04 11.30
C VAL A 191 3.74 -8.58 12.75
N VAL A 192 4.71 -7.70 13.03
CA VAL A 192 5.14 -7.40 14.41
C VAL A 192 5.04 -5.94 14.82
N GLU A 193 4.92 -4.99 13.89
CA GLU A 193 4.90 -3.56 14.24
C GLU A 193 3.49 -3.09 14.64
N PRO A 194 3.27 -2.60 15.88
CA PRO A 194 1.93 -2.22 16.34
C PRO A 194 1.29 -1.10 15.51
N ALA A 195 2.11 -0.17 15.01
CA ALA A 195 1.68 0.95 14.19
C ALA A 195 1.83 0.67 12.67
N GLY A 196 2.12 -0.58 12.30
CA GLY A 196 2.34 -1.03 10.94
C GLY A 196 3.51 -0.32 10.23
N VAL A 197 3.53 -0.45 8.90
CA VAL A 197 4.62 0.05 8.03
C VAL A 197 4.88 1.54 8.24
N ARG A 198 3.84 2.38 8.20
CA ARG A 198 4.01 3.84 8.35
C ARG A 198 4.58 4.19 9.72
N GLY A 199 4.06 3.58 10.80
CA GLY A 199 4.54 3.85 12.15
C GLY A 199 6.01 3.49 12.33
N ALA A 200 6.41 2.30 11.88
CA ALA A 200 7.79 1.83 11.94
C ALA A 200 8.76 2.74 11.16
N LEU A 201 8.37 3.14 9.93
CA LEU A 201 9.17 4.05 9.13
C LEU A 201 9.33 5.43 9.79
N LEU A 202 8.23 5.99 10.33
CA LEU A 202 8.28 7.28 11.03
C LEU A 202 9.09 7.21 12.33
N GLU A 203 9.01 6.10 13.07
CA GLU A 203 9.77 5.85 14.28
C GLU A 203 11.27 5.72 14.00
N ALA A 204 11.65 5.02 12.93
CA ALA A 204 13.03 4.97 12.45
C ALA A 204 13.51 6.35 11.99
N GLY A 205 12.68 7.06 11.23
CA GLY A 205 12.89 8.44 10.78
C GLY A 205 14.30 8.67 10.19
N PRO A 206 15.08 9.63 10.71
CA PRO A 206 16.43 9.92 10.21
C PRO A 206 17.46 8.82 10.50
N LEU A 207 17.12 7.79 11.28
CA LEU A 207 17.99 6.63 11.53
C LEU A 207 17.87 5.55 10.45
N LEU A 208 16.96 5.69 9.49
CA LEU A 208 16.78 4.73 8.41
C LEU A 208 18.02 4.70 7.50
N ALA A 209 18.72 3.56 7.47
CA ALA A 209 19.87 3.34 6.59
C ALA A 209 19.51 2.49 5.38
N ASN A 210 18.69 1.45 5.56
CA ASN A 210 18.26 0.52 4.50
C ASN A 210 16.77 0.22 4.63
N VAL A 211 16.12 -0.10 3.52
CA VAL A 211 14.74 -0.60 3.49
C VAL A 211 14.67 -1.86 2.67
N GLN A 212 14.07 -2.92 3.22
CA GLN A 212 13.71 -4.11 2.46
C GLN A 212 12.24 -4.02 2.04
N LEU A 213 11.98 -4.38 0.78
CA LEU A 213 10.70 -4.26 0.11
C LEU A 213 10.19 -5.64 -0.31
N ASP A 214 9.15 -6.10 0.35
CA ASP A 214 8.45 -7.32 0.01
C ASP A 214 6.98 -7.17 0.41
N ASP A 215 6.21 -8.22 0.22
CA ASP A 215 4.88 -8.34 0.79
C ASP A 215 4.85 -9.48 1.81
N MET A 216 3.92 -9.42 2.75
CA MET A 216 3.85 -10.40 3.82
C MET A 216 2.42 -10.54 4.35
N PRO A 217 1.95 -11.74 4.73
CA PRO A 217 0.67 -11.90 5.41
C PRO A 217 0.73 -11.43 6.87
N LYS A 218 -0.36 -10.87 7.39
CA LYS A 218 -0.46 -10.26 8.75
C LYS A 218 0.01 -11.11 9.94
N HIS A 219 -0.01 -12.42 9.83
CA HIS A 219 0.20 -13.31 10.97
C HIS A 219 1.24 -14.40 10.69
N ARG A 220 2.01 -14.28 9.61
CA ARG A 220 3.02 -15.28 9.24
C ARG A 220 4.22 -14.60 8.61
N HIS A 221 5.40 -14.93 9.12
CA HIS A 221 6.67 -14.49 8.55
C HIS A 221 6.96 -15.30 7.27
N GLU A 222 6.52 -14.76 6.14
CA GLU A 222 6.71 -15.32 4.80
C GLU A 222 6.78 -14.20 3.76
N HIS A 223 7.95 -14.01 3.16
CA HIS A 223 8.15 -13.05 2.08
C HIS A 223 7.38 -13.49 0.82
N LEU A 224 6.53 -12.60 0.31
CA LEU A 224 5.69 -12.79 -0.86
C LEU A 224 5.93 -11.68 -1.90
N PRO A 225 5.70 -11.95 -3.20
CA PRO A 225 5.61 -10.90 -4.21
C PRO A 225 4.55 -9.84 -3.87
N PHE A 226 4.76 -8.60 -4.33
CA PHE A 226 3.81 -7.50 -4.11
C PHE A 226 2.40 -7.82 -4.63
N GLY A 227 1.40 -7.58 -3.78
CA GLY A 227 -0.01 -7.81 -4.07
C GLY A 227 -0.53 -9.17 -3.61
N GLU A 228 0.34 -10.02 -3.06
CA GLU A 228 -0.04 -11.33 -2.51
C GLU A 228 -0.14 -11.33 -0.98
N GLY A 229 0.28 -10.26 -0.31
CA GLY A 229 0.20 -10.10 1.13
C GLY A 229 -0.70 -8.95 1.58
N ALA A 230 -0.28 -8.24 2.61
CA ALA A 230 -1.05 -7.19 3.28
C ALA A 230 -0.31 -5.85 3.40
N VAL A 231 0.84 -5.69 2.74
CA VAL A 231 1.58 -4.42 2.69
C VAL A 231 0.83 -3.41 1.82
N ASP A 232 0.60 -2.21 2.36
CA ASP A 232 0.17 -1.04 1.58
C ASP A 232 1.41 -0.39 0.95
N LEU A 233 1.77 -0.88 -0.25
CA LEU A 233 2.97 -0.44 -0.97
C LEU A 233 2.94 1.06 -1.32
N PRO A 234 1.83 1.65 -1.85
CA PRO A 234 1.73 3.09 -2.05
C PRO A 234 2.00 3.90 -0.78
N LEU A 235 1.45 3.49 0.37
CA LEU A 235 1.65 4.16 1.65
C LEU A 235 3.11 4.09 2.12
N ALA A 236 3.75 2.91 1.96
CA ALA A 236 5.16 2.73 2.31
C ALA A 236 6.05 3.67 1.50
N LEU A 237 5.90 3.68 0.17
CA LEU A 237 6.69 4.51 -0.74
C LEU A 237 6.46 6.01 -0.51
N ALA A 238 5.21 6.43 -0.25
CA ALA A 238 4.90 7.79 0.18
C ALA A 238 5.64 8.13 1.48
N THR A 239 5.55 7.27 2.49
CA THR A 239 6.15 7.54 3.80
C THR A 239 7.67 7.70 3.68
N LEU A 240 8.36 6.89 2.88
CA LEU A 240 9.79 7.08 2.58
C LEU A 240 10.07 8.44 1.94
N ALA A 241 9.23 8.88 1.01
CA ALA A 241 9.39 10.18 0.37
C ALA A 241 9.09 11.36 1.32
N GLU A 242 8.18 11.19 2.29
CA GLU A 242 7.89 12.16 3.36
C GLU A 242 9.08 12.33 4.29
N LEU A 243 9.73 11.22 4.64
CA LEU A 243 10.98 11.19 5.43
C LEU A 243 12.20 11.70 4.66
N GLU A 244 12.00 12.12 3.41
CA GLU A 244 13.06 12.49 2.48
C GLU A 244 14.15 11.41 2.33
N TYR A 245 13.81 10.14 2.50
CA TYR A 245 14.77 9.04 2.40
C TYR A 245 15.45 9.02 1.02
N ARG A 246 16.78 8.94 1.01
CA ARG A 246 17.64 8.94 -0.20
C ARG A 246 18.49 7.66 -0.34
N GLY A 247 18.36 6.72 0.59
CA GLY A 247 19.12 5.47 0.61
C GLY A 247 18.60 4.41 -0.37
N VAL A 248 18.92 3.15 -0.08
CA VAL A 248 18.47 1.98 -0.85
C VAL A 248 17.19 1.41 -0.29
N ALA A 249 16.21 1.19 -1.17
CA ALA A 249 15.02 0.39 -0.88
C ALA A 249 15.03 -0.82 -1.81
N ALA A 250 15.42 -1.99 -1.29
CA ALA A 250 15.72 -3.17 -2.08
C ALA A 250 14.65 -4.26 -1.93
N VAL A 251 14.26 -4.89 -3.03
CA VAL A 251 13.31 -6.01 -3.00
C VAL A 251 13.93 -7.24 -2.35
N GLU A 252 13.27 -7.87 -1.37
CA GLU A 252 13.78 -9.06 -0.68
C GLU A 252 12.89 -10.29 -0.87
N LEU A 253 13.32 -11.24 -1.71
CA LEU A 253 12.53 -12.43 -2.05
C LEU A 253 13.39 -13.71 -2.08
N PRO A 254 13.92 -14.17 -0.92
CA PRO A 254 14.96 -15.20 -0.81
C PRO A 254 14.52 -16.64 -1.14
N ARG A 255 13.31 -16.85 -1.68
CA ARG A 255 12.75 -18.17 -2.03
C ARG A 255 12.26 -18.26 -3.47
N HIS A 256 12.57 -17.25 -4.29
CA HIS A 256 11.98 -17.09 -5.62
C HIS A 256 13.02 -17.08 -6.75
N SER A 257 14.20 -17.66 -6.52
CA SER A 257 15.30 -17.69 -7.49
C SER A 257 14.96 -18.35 -8.83
N HIS A 258 14.03 -19.31 -8.82
CA HIS A 258 13.58 -20.05 -10.00
C HIS A 258 12.94 -19.17 -11.10
N ASP A 259 12.41 -17.99 -10.75
CA ASP A 259 11.87 -16.99 -11.69
C ASP A 259 12.45 -15.60 -11.41
N ALA A 260 13.74 -15.53 -11.04
CA ALA A 260 14.36 -14.28 -10.60
C ALA A 260 14.21 -13.12 -11.62
N PRO A 261 14.46 -13.30 -12.94
CA PRO A 261 14.30 -12.21 -13.91
C PRO A 261 12.83 -11.77 -14.07
N GLY A 262 11.90 -12.74 -14.15
CA GLY A 262 10.48 -12.44 -14.29
C GLY A 262 9.92 -11.73 -13.06
N LEU A 263 10.33 -12.16 -11.87
CA LEU A 263 9.94 -11.53 -10.62
C LEU A 263 10.56 -10.14 -10.45
N ALA A 264 11.83 -9.94 -10.81
CA ALA A 264 12.45 -8.62 -10.80
C ALA A 264 11.69 -7.62 -11.69
N ALA A 265 11.23 -8.05 -12.86
CA ALA A 265 10.40 -7.24 -13.76
C ALA A 265 9.03 -6.90 -13.15
N ARG A 266 8.33 -7.90 -12.59
CA ARG A 266 7.02 -7.70 -11.95
C ARG A 266 7.12 -6.80 -10.71
N SER A 267 8.16 -6.98 -9.90
CA SER A 267 8.42 -6.13 -8.73
C SER A 267 8.69 -4.68 -9.12
N MET A 268 9.49 -4.43 -10.16
CA MET A 268 9.71 -3.07 -10.68
C MET A 268 8.40 -2.43 -11.18
N ALA A 269 7.56 -3.20 -11.88
CA ALA A 269 6.25 -2.71 -12.33
C ALA A 269 5.33 -2.36 -11.15
N ALA A 270 5.26 -3.22 -10.13
CA ALA A 270 4.48 -2.98 -8.91
C ALA A 270 4.97 -1.75 -8.15
N LEU A 271 6.28 -1.56 -8.01
CA LEU A 271 6.87 -0.39 -7.35
C LEU A 271 6.56 0.91 -8.09
N ARG A 272 6.62 0.90 -9.43
CA ARG A 272 6.24 2.06 -10.25
C ARG A 272 4.75 2.38 -10.12
N ALA A 273 3.89 1.36 -10.23
CA ALA A 273 2.45 1.53 -10.07
C ALA A 273 2.08 2.06 -8.68
N GLY A 274 2.67 1.48 -7.63
CA GLY A 274 2.47 1.91 -6.24
C GLY A 274 2.96 3.34 -5.99
N TRP A 275 4.07 3.74 -6.61
CA TRP A 275 4.53 5.13 -6.55
C TRP A 275 3.59 6.11 -7.25
N GLU A 276 3.13 5.79 -8.46
CA GLU A 276 2.16 6.63 -9.17
C GLU A 276 0.85 6.75 -8.40
N GLU A 277 0.38 5.68 -7.77
CA GLU A 277 -0.76 5.71 -6.87
C GLU A 277 -0.51 6.61 -5.66
N SER A 278 0.66 6.52 -5.04
CA SER A 278 1.04 7.37 -3.92
C SER A 278 1.03 8.86 -4.29
N LEU A 279 1.45 9.21 -5.52
CA LEU A 279 1.42 10.58 -6.03
C LEU A 279 -0.02 11.06 -6.24
N ARG A 280 -0.89 10.22 -6.83
CA ARG A 280 -2.32 10.55 -7.01
C ARG A 280 -3.01 10.80 -5.68
N THR A 281 -2.76 9.96 -4.68
CA THR A 281 -3.33 10.13 -3.33
C THR A 281 -2.86 11.42 -2.66
N ARG A 282 -1.57 11.74 -2.79
CA ARG A 282 -1.01 13.01 -2.27
C ARG A 282 -1.58 14.24 -2.95
N ASP A 283 -1.72 14.20 -4.28
CA ASP A 283 -2.29 15.29 -5.04
C ASP A 283 -3.76 15.52 -4.69
N LEU A 284 -4.52 14.44 -4.47
CA LEU A 284 -5.89 14.50 -3.98
C LEU A 284 -5.95 15.13 -2.58
N GLU A 285 -5.16 14.65 -1.61
CA GLU A 285 -5.20 15.18 -0.24
C GLU A 285 -4.77 16.66 -0.19
N ARG A 286 -3.73 17.04 -0.95
CA ARG A 286 -3.32 18.45 -1.09
C ARG A 286 -4.46 19.29 -1.66
N TRP A 287 -5.09 18.82 -2.74
CA TRP A 287 -6.22 19.54 -3.32
C TRP A 287 -7.39 19.65 -2.35
N LEU A 288 -7.72 18.60 -1.60
CA LEU A 288 -8.78 18.62 -0.58
C LEU A 288 -8.48 19.63 0.52
N GLN A 289 -7.25 19.66 1.04
CA GLN A 289 -6.84 20.59 2.08
C GLN A 289 -6.89 22.04 1.59
N GLU A 290 -6.29 22.34 0.43
CA GLU A 290 -6.33 23.67 -0.20
C GLU A 290 -7.78 24.12 -0.45
N SER A 291 -8.62 23.20 -0.92
CA SER A 291 -10.04 23.44 -1.20
C SER A 291 -10.83 23.75 0.07
N ALA A 292 -10.66 22.94 1.12
CA ALA A 292 -11.33 23.15 2.40
C ALA A 292 -10.91 24.46 3.07
N THR A 293 -9.61 24.82 2.99
CA THR A 293 -9.10 26.11 3.46
C THR A 293 -9.69 27.27 2.65
N ALA A 294 -9.72 27.18 1.32
CA ALA A 294 -10.29 28.21 0.46
C ALA A 294 -11.80 28.42 0.73
N VAL A 295 -12.56 27.33 0.88
CA VAL A 295 -14.01 27.40 1.15
C VAL A 295 -14.29 27.91 2.57
N SER A 296 -13.44 27.60 3.54
CA SER A 296 -13.55 28.17 4.88
C SER A 296 -13.29 29.68 4.91
N ALA A 297 -12.38 30.17 4.06
CA ALA A 297 -12.05 31.59 3.96
C ALA A 297 -13.08 32.39 3.14
N ASP A 298 -13.58 31.81 2.06
CA ASP A 298 -14.58 32.39 1.17
C ASP A 298 -15.54 31.31 0.66
N ARG A 299 -16.76 31.31 1.18
CA ARG A 299 -17.82 30.37 0.75
C ARG A 299 -18.12 30.47 -0.75
N GLY A 300 -17.99 31.65 -1.34
CA GLY A 300 -18.21 31.90 -2.77
C GLY A 300 -17.21 31.18 -3.68
N SER A 301 -16.08 30.72 -3.12
CA SER A 301 -15.07 29.97 -3.88
C SER A 301 -15.48 28.54 -4.23
N LEU A 302 -16.49 27.98 -3.55
CA LEU A 302 -16.82 26.56 -3.62
C LEU A 302 -17.19 26.10 -5.04
N THR A 303 -18.06 26.80 -5.75
CA THR A 303 -18.45 26.43 -7.13
C THR A 303 -17.24 26.36 -8.05
N ARG A 304 -16.32 27.32 -7.94
CA ARG A 304 -15.07 27.36 -8.74
C ARG A 304 -14.14 26.20 -8.38
N VAL A 305 -13.99 25.90 -7.10
CA VAL A 305 -13.16 24.79 -6.60
C VAL A 305 -13.73 23.45 -7.07
N PHE A 306 -15.02 23.24 -6.89
CA PHE A 306 -15.74 22.03 -7.27
C PHE A 306 -15.66 21.76 -8.79
N ALA A 307 -15.77 22.80 -9.60
CA ALA A 307 -15.60 22.74 -11.05
C ALA A 307 -14.15 22.46 -11.50
N ALA A 308 -13.16 22.90 -10.71
CA ALA A 308 -11.75 22.72 -11.03
C ALA A 308 -11.24 21.28 -10.81
N ALA A 309 -11.95 20.44 -10.06
CA ALA A 309 -11.53 19.08 -9.70
C ALA A 309 -11.06 18.25 -10.91
N GLY A 310 -11.85 18.22 -11.98
CA GLY A 310 -11.50 17.43 -13.18
C GLY A 310 -10.27 17.93 -13.95
N ARG A 311 -9.95 19.23 -13.87
CA ARG A 311 -8.71 19.78 -14.46
C ARG A 311 -7.49 19.53 -13.56
N ARG A 312 -7.68 19.47 -12.25
CA ARG A 312 -6.61 19.30 -11.25
C ARG A 312 -6.22 17.85 -11.01
N LEU A 313 -7.20 16.95 -10.98
CA LEU A 313 -7.05 15.55 -10.54
C LEU A 313 -7.38 14.53 -11.65
N GLY A 314 -7.68 15.02 -12.85
CA GLY A 314 -8.08 14.19 -13.99
C GLY A 314 -9.55 13.77 -13.95
N ARG A 315 -9.96 13.02 -14.99
CA ARG A 315 -11.33 12.54 -15.20
C ARG A 315 -11.39 11.05 -15.53
N GLY A 316 -10.32 10.31 -15.27
CA GLY A 316 -10.26 8.88 -15.54
C GLY A 316 -11.21 8.10 -14.65
N PRO A 317 -11.68 6.91 -15.09
CA PRO A 317 -12.46 6.01 -14.24
C PRO A 317 -11.65 5.61 -12.99
N LEU A 318 -12.32 5.43 -11.85
CA LEU A 318 -11.67 5.00 -10.61
C LEU A 318 -11.20 3.54 -10.65
N ARG A 319 -11.90 2.70 -11.41
CA ARG A 319 -11.63 1.27 -11.54
C ARG A 319 -11.62 0.89 -13.02
N PRO A 320 -10.60 1.32 -13.80
CA PRO A 320 -10.58 1.13 -15.24
C PRO A 320 -10.74 -0.33 -15.69
N GLU A 321 -10.32 -1.30 -14.88
CA GLU A 321 -10.39 -2.73 -15.18
C GLU A 321 -11.82 -3.28 -15.03
N ALA A 322 -12.59 -2.80 -14.05
CA ALA A 322 -13.95 -3.27 -13.75
C ALA A 322 -15.05 -2.37 -14.34
N ASP A 323 -14.75 -1.09 -14.52
CA ASP A 323 -15.64 -0.06 -15.06
C ASP A 323 -14.84 0.94 -15.89
N PRO A 324 -14.43 0.56 -17.12
CA PRO A 324 -13.66 1.44 -18.01
C PRO A 324 -14.37 2.77 -18.32
N SER A 325 -15.70 2.79 -18.18
CA SER A 325 -16.55 3.95 -18.45
C SER A 325 -16.71 4.90 -17.27
N GLY A 326 -16.38 4.45 -16.04
CA GLY A 326 -16.61 5.21 -14.81
C GLY A 326 -18.10 5.40 -14.46
N ILE A 327 -19.01 4.61 -15.03
CA ILE A 327 -20.45 4.72 -14.76
C ILE A 327 -20.79 4.18 -13.37
N LEU A 328 -20.27 3.01 -13.01
CA LEU A 328 -20.59 2.27 -11.81
C LEU A 328 -19.89 2.83 -10.58
N PHE A 329 -18.59 3.13 -10.70
CA PHE A 329 -17.77 3.58 -9.58
C PHE A 329 -17.41 5.07 -9.64
N GLY A 330 -17.65 5.74 -10.78
CA GLY A 330 -17.31 7.15 -10.96
C GLY A 330 -15.88 7.37 -11.46
N THR A 331 -15.53 8.65 -11.60
CA THR A 331 -14.21 9.12 -12.02
C THR A 331 -13.38 9.65 -10.85
N THR A 332 -12.08 9.87 -11.07
CA THR A 332 -11.19 10.53 -10.09
C THR A 332 -11.75 11.88 -9.62
N SER A 333 -12.32 12.67 -10.52
CA SER A 333 -12.97 13.94 -10.18
C SER A 333 -14.27 13.78 -9.38
N ASP A 334 -15.05 12.72 -9.63
CA ASP A 334 -16.28 12.46 -8.88
C ASP A 334 -15.94 12.05 -7.44
N HIS A 335 -14.91 11.22 -7.27
CA HIS A 335 -14.39 10.85 -5.95
C HIS A 335 -13.87 12.06 -5.17
N ALA A 336 -13.06 12.91 -5.81
CA ALA A 336 -12.52 14.11 -5.17
C ALA A 336 -13.63 15.08 -4.71
N ARG A 337 -14.63 15.30 -5.56
CA ARG A 337 -15.82 16.10 -5.22
C ARG A 337 -16.60 15.51 -4.04
N GLY A 338 -16.80 14.20 -4.02
CA GLY A 338 -17.46 13.51 -2.91
C GLY A 338 -16.68 13.63 -1.61
N GLN A 339 -15.35 13.49 -1.64
CA GLN A 339 -14.49 13.70 -0.49
C GLN A 339 -14.51 15.16 0.00
N LEU A 340 -14.52 16.13 -0.92
CA LEU A 340 -14.67 17.54 -0.54
C LEU A 340 -15.99 17.77 0.19
N ILE A 341 -17.11 17.22 -0.31
CA ILE A 341 -18.42 17.29 0.36
C ILE A 341 -18.37 16.69 1.77
N ALA A 342 -17.67 15.56 1.96
CA ALA A 342 -17.48 14.98 3.28
C ALA A 342 -16.75 15.95 4.24
N ARG A 343 -15.72 16.67 3.77
CA ARG A 343 -15.03 17.71 4.56
C ARG A 343 -15.92 18.93 4.82
N LEU A 344 -16.80 19.29 3.86
CA LEU A 344 -17.73 20.40 4.03
C LEU A 344 -18.68 20.18 5.22
N ARG A 345 -19.06 18.93 5.49
CA ARG A 345 -19.87 18.56 6.64
C ARG A 345 -19.29 19.03 7.97
N ASP A 346 -17.97 18.99 8.10
CA ASP A 346 -17.29 19.34 9.35
C ASP A 346 -17.13 20.86 9.53
N ILE A 347 -17.37 21.66 8.47
CA ILE A 347 -17.13 23.11 8.46
C ILE A 347 -18.38 23.95 8.17
N LEU A 348 -19.49 23.34 7.75
CA LEU A 348 -20.76 23.99 7.44
C LEU A 348 -21.86 23.57 8.44
N PRO A 349 -22.70 24.51 8.90
CA PRO A 349 -23.98 24.19 9.52
C PRO A 349 -24.86 23.31 8.61
N GLU A 350 -25.74 22.52 9.22
CA GLU A 350 -26.55 21.51 8.50
C GLU A 350 -27.45 22.12 7.39
N GLU A 351 -28.05 23.28 7.66
CA GLU A 351 -28.87 24.01 6.68
C GLU A 351 -28.02 24.57 5.53
N GLU A 352 -26.88 25.21 5.86
CA GLU A 352 -25.96 25.77 4.86
C GLU A 352 -25.37 24.66 3.98
N LEU A 353 -25.09 23.48 4.55
CA LEU A 353 -24.66 22.30 3.78
C LEU A 353 -25.76 21.84 2.81
N ALA A 354 -27.01 21.77 3.25
CA ALA A 354 -28.13 21.36 2.39
C ALA A 354 -28.33 22.34 1.22
N GLU A 355 -28.34 23.65 1.50
CA GLU A 355 -28.41 24.70 0.48
C GLU A 355 -27.24 24.64 -0.51
N THR A 356 -26.03 24.44 0.02
CA THR A 356 -24.81 24.29 -0.76
C THR A 356 -24.87 23.11 -1.73
N LEU A 357 -25.31 21.94 -1.26
CA LEU A 357 -25.43 20.75 -2.11
C LEU A 357 -26.45 20.95 -3.23
N LEU A 358 -27.59 21.59 -2.93
CA LEU A 358 -28.58 21.96 -3.94
C LEU A 358 -28.01 22.92 -4.97
N ALA A 359 -27.31 23.98 -4.53
CA ALA A 359 -26.70 24.96 -5.43
C ALA A 359 -25.66 24.33 -6.36
N LEU A 360 -24.81 23.43 -5.84
CA LEU A 360 -23.83 22.69 -6.63
C LEU A 360 -24.48 21.75 -7.64
N TYR A 361 -25.57 21.08 -7.27
CA TYR A 361 -26.29 20.18 -8.16
C TYR A 361 -27.05 20.95 -9.25
N ASP A 362 -27.79 21.98 -8.88
CA ASP A 362 -28.64 22.75 -9.79
C ASP A 362 -27.81 23.49 -10.83
N GLY A 363 -26.71 24.14 -10.38
CA GLY A 363 -25.81 24.92 -11.23
C GLY A 363 -24.73 24.10 -11.94
N GLY A 364 -24.59 22.81 -11.61
CA GLY A 364 -23.50 21.98 -12.10
C GLY A 364 -23.78 21.24 -13.41
N ASP A 365 -22.71 20.90 -14.13
CA ASP A 365 -22.77 19.98 -15.27
C ASP A 365 -23.01 18.52 -14.83
N SER A 366 -23.19 17.61 -15.78
CA SER A 366 -23.43 16.18 -15.47
C SER A 366 -22.34 15.55 -14.61
N ALA A 367 -21.08 15.97 -14.73
CA ALA A 367 -19.99 15.44 -13.91
C ALA A 367 -20.01 16.02 -12.49
N GLU A 368 -20.31 17.31 -12.36
CA GLU A 368 -20.47 17.97 -11.07
C GLU A 368 -21.66 17.39 -10.31
N ARG A 369 -22.82 17.21 -10.97
CA ARG A 369 -24.00 16.55 -10.42
C ARG A 369 -23.72 15.13 -9.95
N ARG A 370 -22.98 14.33 -10.74
CA ARG A 370 -22.52 13.00 -10.30
C ARG A 370 -21.65 13.10 -9.05
N GLY A 371 -20.71 14.05 -9.01
CA GLY A 371 -19.88 14.31 -7.83
C GLY A 371 -20.71 14.61 -6.57
N VAL A 372 -21.78 15.41 -6.70
CA VAL A 372 -22.72 15.69 -5.59
C VAL A 372 -23.44 14.42 -5.12
N LEU A 373 -23.99 13.63 -6.04
CA LEU A 373 -24.68 12.38 -5.70
C LEU A 373 -23.75 11.36 -5.02
N ARG A 374 -22.50 11.26 -5.47
CA ARG A 374 -21.48 10.41 -4.83
C ARG A 374 -21.10 10.93 -3.44
N GLY A 375 -21.01 12.25 -3.27
CA GLY A 375 -20.81 12.88 -1.96
C GLY A 375 -21.94 12.59 -0.98
N LEU A 376 -23.20 12.67 -1.43
CA LEU A 376 -24.36 12.25 -0.62
C LEU A 376 -24.28 10.78 -0.21
N GLY A 377 -23.89 9.90 -1.13
CA GLY A 377 -23.66 8.49 -0.82
C GLY A 377 -22.58 8.27 0.24
N ALA A 378 -21.47 9.02 0.16
CA ALA A 378 -20.39 8.97 1.15
C ALA A 378 -20.85 9.47 2.53
N LEU A 379 -21.64 10.56 2.58
CA LEU A 379 -22.23 11.07 3.82
C LEU A 379 -23.15 10.03 4.48
N ALA A 380 -24.03 9.38 3.69
CA ALA A 380 -24.96 8.36 4.18
C ALA A 380 -24.23 7.11 4.67
N ALA A 381 -23.19 6.66 3.97
CA ALA A 381 -22.37 5.52 4.40
C ALA A 381 -21.57 5.82 5.68
N GLY A 382 -21.08 7.05 5.84
CA GLY A 382 -20.28 7.46 7.00
C GLY A 382 -21.09 7.85 8.23
N SER A 383 -22.43 7.97 8.13
CA SER A 383 -23.26 8.38 9.26
C SER A 383 -24.66 7.75 9.24
N PRO A 384 -25.04 6.99 10.28
CA PRO A 384 -26.35 6.33 10.34
C PRO A 384 -27.55 7.28 10.33
N LYS A 385 -27.36 8.57 10.65
CA LYS A 385 -28.43 9.56 10.71
C LYS A 385 -27.96 10.91 10.18
N LEU A 386 -28.28 11.18 8.92
CA LEU A 386 -28.06 12.49 8.31
C LEU A 386 -29.05 13.54 8.84
N PRO A 387 -28.66 14.83 8.87
CA PRO A 387 -29.56 15.93 9.20
C PRO A 387 -30.79 15.98 8.29
N ALA A 388 -31.94 16.39 8.84
CA ALA A 388 -33.21 16.40 8.09
C ALA A 388 -33.15 17.29 6.84
N ALA A 389 -32.51 18.47 6.93
CA ALA A 389 -32.31 19.37 5.79
C ALA A 389 -31.50 18.70 4.66
N VAL A 390 -30.41 18.01 5.02
CA VAL A 390 -29.55 17.28 4.08
C VAL A 390 -30.31 16.11 3.45
N VAL A 391 -31.12 15.38 4.22
CA VAL A 391 -31.97 14.30 3.70
C VAL A 391 -33.00 14.84 2.71
N ALA A 392 -33.67 15.95 3.03
CA ALA A 392 -34.65 16.57 2.13
C ALA A 392 -34.00 17.02 0.81
N ALA A 393 -32.85 17.69 0.88
CA ALA A 393 -32.07 18.07 -0.29
C ALA A 393 -31.62 16.86 -1.11
N GLY A 394 -31.09 15.82 -0.45
CA GLY A 394 -30.63 14.59 -1.07
C GLY A 394 -31.75 13.81 -1.76
N LEU A 395 -32.95 13.74 -1.16
CA LEU A 395 -34.13 13.11 -1.77
C LEU A 395 -34.56 13.83 -3.05
N ARG A 396 -34.56 15.17 -3.06
CA ARG A 396 -34.85 15.96 -4.25
C ARG A 396 -33.86 15.64 -5.37
N MET A 397 -32.56 15.78 -5.11
CA MET A 397 -31.50 15.53 -6.12
C MET A 397 -31.51 14.09 -6.64
N THR A 398 -31.65 13.11 -5.73
CA THR A 398 -31.72 11.69 -6.08
C THR A 398 -32.92 11.41 -6.98
N THR A 399 -34.10 11.94 -6.65
CA THR A 399 -35.31 11.74 -7.45
C THR A 399 -35.19 12.42 -8.82
N GLU A 400 -34.60 13.61 -8.90
CA GLU A 400 -34.33 14.28 -10.18
C GLU A 400 -33.35 13.47 -11.05
N ALA A 401 -32.23 13.01 -10.48
CA ALA A 401 -31.25 12.18 -11.18
C ALA A 401 -31.89 10.90 -11.72
N LEU A 402 -32.71 10.24 -10.92
CA LEU A 402 -33.49 9.06 -11.30
C LEU A 402 -34.59 9.35 -12.33
N ARG A 403 -34.87 10.60 -12.69
CA ARG A 403 -35.76 10.94 -13.82
C ARG A 403 -34.99 11.15 -15.13
N THR A 404 -33.69 11.40 -15.08
CA THR A 404 -32.84 11.54 -16.28
C THR A 404 -32.57 10.20 -16.98
N ASN A 405 -32.09 10.22 -18.23
CA ASN A 405 -31.58 9.02 -18.92
C ASN A 405 -30.04 9.00 -18.97
N GLU A 406 -29.37 9.76 -18.11
CA GLU A 406 -27.91 9.82 -18.06
C GLU A 406 -27.38 8.71 -17.15
N SER A 407 -26.77 7.68 -17.75
CA SER A 407 -26.38 6.46 -17.03
C SER A 407 -25.51 6.72 -15.80
N GLY A 408 -24.57 7.66 -15.88
CA GLY A 408 -23.72 8.00 -14.74
C GLY A 408 -24.46 8.68 -13.59
N LEU A 409 -25.47 9.52 -13.87
CA LEU A 409 -26.29 10.15 -12.82
C LEU A 409 -27.23 9.13 -12.17
N VAL A 410 -27.86 8.28 -12.99
CA VAL A 410 -28.75 7.22 -12.50
C VAL A 410 -27.98 6.22 -11.63
N ALA A 411 -26.79 5.79 -12.07
CA ALA A 411 -25.94 4.90 -11.29
C ALA A 411 -25.47 5.53 -9.97
N ALA A 412 -25.08 6.82 -9.98
CA ALA A 412 -24.69 7.53 -8.76
C ALA A 412 -25.85 7.70 -7.78
N ALA A 413 -27.07 7.95 -8.29
CA ALA A 413 -28.27 8.13 -7.47
C ALA A 413 -28.74 6.84 -6.80
N ALA A 414 -28.48 5.67 -7.38
CA ALA A 414 -28.88 4.36 -6.81
C ALA A 414 -27.95 3.84 -5.69
N GLY A 415 -26.99 4.66 -5.25
CA GLY A 415 -26.01 4.30 -4.22
C GLY A 415 -26.53 4.37 -2.77
N PRO A 416 -25.62 4.52 -1.78
CA PRO A 416 -25.96 4.38 -0.35
C PRO A 416 -27.03 5.34 0.15
N PHE A 417 -27.09 6.57 -0.38
CA PHE A 417 -28.12 7.53 0.02
C PHE A 417 -29.52 7.05 -0.35
N ALA A 418 -29.70 6.49 -1.56
CA ALA A 418 -30.99 5.94 -1.97
C ALA A 418 -31.37 4.70 -1.15
N ALA A 419 -30.41 3.82 -0.87
CA ALA A 419 -30.61 2.65 -0.02
C ALA A 419 -31.05 3.04 1.40
N ALA A 420 -30.53 4.14 1.95
CA ALA A 420 -30.89 4.59 3.29
C ALA A 420 -32.21 5.39 3.35
N HIS A 421 -32.52 6.20 2.32
CA HIS A 421 -33.55 7.23 2.44
C HIS A 421 -34.72 7.15 1.45
N LEU A 422 -34.60 6.47 0.31
CA LEU A 422 -35.76 6.26 -0.55
C LEU A 422 -36.74 5.30 0.10
N ASP A 423 -38.03 5.64 0.02
CA ASP A 423 -39.09 4.70 0.34
C ASP A 423 -39.03 3.48 -0.60
N GLN A 424 -39.65 2.39 -0.17
CA GLN A 424 -39.54 1.12 -0.89
C GLN A 424 -40.09 1.19 -2.31
N HIS A 425 -41.16 1.95 -2.56
CA HIS A 425 -41.71 2.08 -3.90
C HIS A 425 -40.73 2.84 -4.82
N SER A 426 -40.25 4.00 -4.38
CA SER A 426 -39.28 4.80 -5.14
C SER A 426 -37.98 4.03 -5.42
N TRP A 427 -37.49 3.27 -4.44
CA TRP A 427 -36.28 2.45 -4.59
C TRP A 427 -36.47 1.33 -5.64
N ARG A 428 -37.60 0.59 -5.62
CA ARG A 428 -37.89 -0.44 -6.65
C ARG A 428 -37.89 0.16 -8.07
N HIS A 429 -38.51 1.32 -8.24
CA HIS A 429 -38.53 2.03 -9.52
C HIS A 429 -37.13 2.48 -9.96
N ALA A 430 -36.26 2.87 -9.02
CA ALA A 430 -34.87 3.16 -9.31
C ALA A 430 -34.15 1.91 -9.86
N VAL A 431 -34.28 0.76 -9.20
CA VAL A 431 -33.68 -0.51 -9.63
C VAL A 431 -34.14 -0.90 -11.04
N LEU A 432 -35.44 -0.85 -11.32
CA LEU A 432 -35.97 -1.16 -12.65
C LEU A 432 -35.49 -0.19 -13.72
N LYS A 433 -35.26 1.08 -13.36
CA LYS A 433 -34.68 2.06 -14.27
C LYS A 433 -33.25 1.70 -14.67
N LEU A 434 -32.42 1.22 -13.74
CA LEU A 434 -31.08 0.76 -14.08
C LEU A 434 -31.14 -0.41 -15.06
N VAL A 435 -32.03 -1.39 -14.81
CA VAL A 435 -32.28 -2.51 -15.72
C VAL A 435 -32.70 -2.01 -17.11
N PHE A 436 -33.64 -1.07 -17.18
CA PHE A 436 -34.12 -0.50 -18.44
C PHE A 436 -33.01 0.20 -19.23
N LEU A 437 -32.12 0.92 -18.55
CA LEU A 437 -30.99 1.62 -19.17
C LEU A 437 -29.78 0.71 -19.45
N GLY A 438 -29.84 -0.57 -19.07
CA GLY A 438 -28.71 -1.50 -19.22
C GLY A 438 -27.52 -1.17 -18.31
N ILE A 439 -27.78 -0.53 -17.16
CA ILE A 439 -26.77 -0.22 -16.15
C ILE A 439 -26.68 -1.40 -15.19
N SER A 440 -25.45 -1.83 -14.87
CA SER A 440 -25.23 -2.92 -13.93
C SER A 440 -25.84 -2.61 -12.55
N LEU A 441 -26.59 -3.57 -12.01
CA LEU A 441 -27.18 -3.53 -10.67
C LEU A 441 -26.13 -3.63 -9.56
N THR A 442 -24.86 -3.87 -9.88
CA THR A 442 -23.75 -3.67 -8.94
C THR A 442 -23.64 -2.23 -8.45
N ALA A 443 -24.27 -1.26 -9.14
CA ALA A 443 -24.37 0.12 -8.68
C ALA A 443 -25.40 0.31 -7.54
N VAL A 444 -26.32 -0.65 -7.33
CA VAL A 444 -27.36 -0.56 -6.31
C VAL A 444 -26.81 -1.02 -4.96
N THR A 445 -26.85 -0.13 -3.97
CA THR A 445 -26.55 -0.48 -2.58
C THR A 445 -27.75 -1.19 -1.95
N ASP A 446 -27.46 -2.20 -1.12
CA ASP A 446 -28.45 -3.00 -0.38
C ASP A 446 -29.49 -3.73 -1.25
N LEU A 447 -29.11 -4.14 -2.47
CA LEU A 447 -30.02 -4.81 -3.41
C LEU A 447 -30.62 -6.09 -2.82
N ARG A 448 -29.83 -6.90 -2.09
CA ARG A 448 -30.30 -8.18 -1.55
C ARG A 448 -31.20 -7.98 -0.34
N GLU A 449 -30.87 -6.98 0.46
CA GLU A 449 -31.53 -6.63 1.72
C GLU A 449 -32.88 -5.96 1.47
N ARG A 450 -32.98 -5.15 0.41
CA ARG A 450 -34.20 -4.43 0.04
C ARG A 450 -35.01 -5.11 -1.07
N ALA A 451 -34.49 -6.13 -1.75
CA ALA A 451 -35.28 -6.88 -2.72
C ALA A 451 -36.48 -7.57 -2.05
N ASP A 452 -37.62 -7.56 -2.73
CA ASP A 452 -38.85 -8.19 -2.26
C ASP A 452 -39.66 -8.78 -3.43
N ASP A 453 -40.76 -9.43 -3.08
CA ASP A 453 -41.63 -10.12 -4.04
C ASP A 453 -42.20 -9.17 -5.10
N GLU A 454 -42.48 -7.92 -4.74
CA GLU A 454 -42.99 -6.94 -5.70
C GLU A 454 -41.92 -6.53 -6.71
N LEU A 455 -40.68 -6.30 -6.27
CA LEU A 455 -39.57 -6.06 -7.19
C LEU A 455 -39.34 -7.26 -8.13
N ALA A 456 -39.40 -8.48 -7.60
CA ALA A 456 -39.26 -9.70 -8.39
C ALA A 456 -40.38 -9.85 -9.42
N ARG A 457 -41.63 -9.54 -9.03
CA ARG A 457 -42.79 -9.52 -9.93
C ARG A 457 -42.59 -8.51 -11.06
N MET A 458 -42.24 -7.26 -10.74
CA MET A 458 -42.00 -6.22 -11.74
C MET A 458 -40.86 -6.57 -12.70
N ALA A 459 -39.76 -7.15 -12.20
CA ALA A 459 -38.64 -7.61 -13.01
C ALA A 459 -39.04 -8.80 -13.93
N GLY A 460 -39.90 -9.68 -13.43
CA GLY A 460 -40.50 -10.78 -14.20
C GLY A 460 -41.35 -10.28 -15.36
N ASP A 461 -42.21 -9.29 -15.11
CA ASP A 461 -43.05 -8.64 -16.13
C ASP A 461 -42.19 -8.00 -17.23
N PHE A 462 -41.16 -7.24 -16.82
CA PHE A 462 -40.21 -6.64 -17.76
C PHE A 462 -39.50 -7.69 -18.62
N ALA A 463 -39.05 -8.79 -18.01
CA ALA A 463 -38.39 -9.88 -18.73
C ALA A 463 -39.34 -10.58 -19.71
N ALA A 464 -40.61 -10.77 -19.35
CA ALA A 464 -41.63 -11.33 -20.23
C ALA A 464 -41.90 -10.42 -21.43
N GLU A 465 -42.04 -9.11 -21.20
CA GLU A 465 -42.24 -8.10 -22.24
C GLU A 465 -41.06 -8.07 -23.24
N ARG A 466 -39.82 -8.09 -22.73
CA ARG A 466 -38.61 -8.14 -23.56
C ARG A 466 -38.56 -9.40 -24.45
N ARG A 467 -38.87 -10.57 -23.87
CA ARG A 467 -38.93 -11.84 -24.63
C ARG A 467 -40.03 -11.82 -25.68
N ALA A 468 -41.21 -11.31 -25.36
CA ALA A 468 -42.31 -11.17 -26.31
C ALA A 468 -41.95 -10.24 -27.49
N ALA A 469 -41.15 -9.20 -27.22
CA ALA A 469 -40.62 -8.28 -28.24
C ALA A 469 -39.38 -8.81 -28.98
N GLY A 470 -38.94 -10.05 -28.72
CA GLY A 470 -37.75 -10.65 -29.34
C GLY A 470 -36.43 -9.98 -28.94
N ARG A 471 -36.39 -9.29 -27.79
CA ARG A 471 -35.22 -8.56 -27.30
C ARG A 471 -34.54 -9.32 -26.15
N PRO A 472 -33.21 -9.22 -25.99
CA PRO A 472 -32.50 -9.90 -24.90
C PRO A 472 -32.92 -9.36 -23.53
N VAL A 473 -32.97 -10.23 -22.52
CA VAL A 473 -33.19 -9.83 -21.12
C VAL A 473 -31.81 -9.56 -20.50
N PRO A 474 -31.59 -8.40 -19.84
CA PRO A 474 -30.34 -8.14 -19.13
C PRO A 474 -30.04 -9.19 -18.06
N ASP A 475 -28.79 -9.65 -17.97
CA ASP A 475 -28.38 -10.71 -17.04
C ASP A 475 -28.69 -10.36 -15.57
N ASP A 476 -28.59 -9.09 -15.22
CA ASP A 476 -28.84 -8.59 -13.87
C ASP A 476 -30.28 -8.75 -13.39
N VAL A 477 -31.25 -8.95 -14.30
CA VAL A 477 -32.62 -9.32 -13.91
C VAL A 477 -32.63 -10.60 -13.07
N HIS A 478 -31.70 -11.52 -13.33
CA HIS A 478 -31.56 -12.74 -12.55
C HIS A 478 -31.07 -12.48 -11.11
N LEU A 479 -30.32 -11.40 -10.86
CA LEU A 479 -29.89 -11.01 -9.50
C LEU A 479 -31.10 -10.64 -8.63
N ILE A 480 -32.10 -9.98 -9.21
CA ILE A 480 -33.36 -9.65 -8.53
C ILE A 480 -34.15 -10.93 -8.23
N LEU A 481 -34.32 -11.79 -9.23
CA LEU A 481 -35.12 -13.02 -9.11
C LEU A 481 -34.49 -14.08 -8.19
N ALA A 482 -33.17 -14.07 -8.04
CA ALA A 482 -32.46 -14.93 -7.11
C ALA A 482 -32.58 -14.43 -5.65
N SER A 483 -32.64 -13.11 -5.45
CA SER A 483 -32.70 -12.50 -4.11
C SER A 483 -34.05 -12.71 -3.41
N SER A 484 -35.14 -12.88 -4.17
CA SER A 484 -36.47 -13.22 -3.62
C SER A 484 -36.65 -14.71 -3.28
N ARG A 485 -35.64 -15.56 -3.54
CA ARG A 485 -35.66 -17.01 -3.28
C ARG A 485 -34.77 -17.38 -2.09
N THR A 486 -35.14 -16.96 -0.88
CA THR A 486 -34.61 -17.53 0.37
C THR A 486 -35.79 -18.14 1.16
N PRO A 487 -35.68 -19.37 1.71
CA PRO A 487 -36.81 -20.25 1.94
C PRO A 487 -37.60 -19.90 3.21
N THR A 488 -38.93 -20.02 3.11
CA THR A 488 -39.85 -20.09 4.25
C THR A 488 -39.41 -21.19 5.21
N SER A 489 -38.87 -20.82 6.37
CA SER A 489 -38.70 -21.71 7.51
C SER A 489 -40.09 -22.11 8.04
N SER A 490 -40.40 -23.41 8.00
CA SER A 490 -41.44 -24.03 8.82
C SER A 490 -40.85 -24.51 10.14
#